data_AF-A0AAW9I9H1-F1
#
_entry.id   AF-A0AAW9I9H1-F1
#
_cell.length_a   1.000
_cell.length_b   1.000
_cell.length_c   1.000
_cell.angle_alpha   90.00
_cell.angle_beta   90.00
_cell.angle_gamma   90.00
#
_symmetry.space_group_name_H-M   'P 1'
#
loop_
_entity.id
_entity.type
_entity.pdbx_description
1 polymer ?
#
loop_
_entity_poly.entity_id
_entity_poly.type
_entity_poly.pdbx_seq_one_letter_code
_entity_poly.pdbx_strand_id
1 'polypeptide(L)'
;ICQSAFFKLADIIPVDDAVKYLKDSIVKAYGKKGEKIVNMNYQAVDAGINSLVKVNVPASWANATEDEAATTCEEPAFIKDILRPMSGQKGNDLPVSTFLGYEDGTFPCGTAAYEKRGIAVNVPEWITENCIQCNRCSFICPHAC
;
A
#
# COMPACT_ATOMS: atom_id res chain seq x y z
N ILE A 1 -15.20 -4.30 5.73
CA ILE A 1 -14.38 -5.47 6.12
C ILE A 1 -13.40 -5.11 7.24
N CYS A 2 -12.23 -4.50 6.98
CA CYS A 2 -11.22 -4.27 8.05
C CYS A 2 -11.71 -3.43 9.24
N GLN A 3 -12.57 -2.43 9.00
CA GLN A 3 -13.19 -1.66 10.09
C GLN A 3 -14.03 -2.53 11.03
N SER A 4 -14.80 -3.48 10.49
CA SER A 4 -15.64 -4.40 11.27
C SER A 4 -14.78 -5.40 12.04
N ALA A 5 -13.70 -5.89 11.42
CA ALA A 5 -12.69 -6.70 12.08
C ALA A 5 -12.05 -5.95 13.26
N PHE A 6 -11.71 -4.67 13.08
CA PHE A 6 -11.15 -3.83 14.13
C PHE A 6 -12.08 -3.76 15.35
N PHE A 7 -13.36 -3.43 15.18
CA PHE A 7 -14.28 -3.34 16.32
C PHE A 7 -14.49 -4.69 17.02
N LYS A 8 -14.45 -5.81 16.29
CA LYS A 8 -14.55 -7.15 16.88
C LYS A 8 -13.31 -7.53 17.70
N LEU A 9 -12.12 -7.12 17.26
CA LEU A 9 -10.84 -7.49 17.89
C LEU A 9 -10.39 -6.51 18.97
N ALA A 10 -10.70 -5.22 18.83
CA ALA A 10 -10.30 -4.18 19.76
C ALA A 10 -11.12 -4.19 21.06
N ASP A 11 -12.31 -4.80 21.05
CA ASP A 11 -13.21 -4.97 22.21
C ASP A 11 -13.49 -3.67 22.98
N ILE A 12 -13.65 -2.57 22.25
CA ILE A 12 -13.86 -1.22 22.82
C ILE A 12 -15.33 -0.93 23.14
N ILE A 13 -16.27 -1.62 22.50
CA ILE A 13 -17.72 -1.56 22.72
C ILE A 13 -18.33 -2.94 22.41
N PRO A 14 -19.54 -3.26 22.91
CA PRO A 14 -20.24 -4.48 22.54
C PRO A 14 -20.35 -4.64 21.02
N VAL A 15 -20.11 -5.86 20.53
CA VAL A 15 -20.06 -6.15 19.08
C VAL A 15 -21.39 -5.82 18.40
N ASP A 16 -22.51 -6.08 19.07
CA ASP A 16 -23.84 -5.80 18.52
C ASP A 16 -24.08 -4.30 18.32
N ASP A 17 -23.59 -3.47 19.27
CA ASP A 17 -23.63 -2.01 19.15
C ASP A 17 -22.69 -1.54 18.03
N ALA A 18 -21.51 -2.13 17.91
CA ALA A 18 -20.59 -1.84 16.81
C ALA A 18 -21.22 -2.14 15.44
N VAL A 19 -21.87 -3.29 15.28
CA VAL A 19 -22.58 -3.66 14.04
C VAL A 19 -23.66 -2.65 13.71
N LYS A 20 -24.47 -2.27 14.70
CA LYS A 20 -25.54 -1.29 14.53
C LYS A 20 -24.97 0.06 14.07
N TYR A 21 -23.99 0.60 14.79
CA TYR A 21 -23.39 1.90 14.45
C TYR A 21 -22.69 1.88 13.09
N LEU A 22 -22.04 0.77 12.71
CA LEU A 22 -21.46 0.62 11.39
C LEU A 22 -22.53 0.63 10.29
N LYS A 23 -23.62 -0.11 10.46
CA LYS A 23 -24.72 -0.13 9.48
C LYS A 23 -25.42 1.23 9.37
N ASP A 24 -25.66 1.91 10.49
CA ASP A 24 -26.21 3.27 10.50
C ASP A 24 -25.29 4.27 9.77
N SER A 25 -23.98 4.18 10.00
CA SER A 25 -22.98 5.00 9.31
C SER A 25 -22.94 4.73 7.80
N ILE A 26 -23.11 3.48 7.39
CA ILE A 26 -23.22 3.09 5.98
C ILE A 26 -24.44 3.72 5.32
N VAL A 27 -25.61 3.72 5.96
CA VAL A 27 -26.81 4.40 5.41
C VAL A 27 -26.56 5.89 5.26
N LYS A 28 -25.98 6.52 6.29
CA LYS A 28 -25.70 7.95 6.28
C LYS A 28 -24.72 8.34 5.16
N ALA A 29 -23.65 7.56 4.96
CA ALA A 29 -22.61 7.83 3.98
C ALA A 29 -23.01 7.44 2.54
N TYR A 30 -23.65 6.28 2.38
CA TYR A 30 -23.88 5.64 1.08
C TYR A 30 -25.35 5.52 0.68
N GLY A 31 -26.30 5.95 1.50
CA GLY A 31 -27.75 5.85 1.20
C GLY A 31 -28.15 6.50 -0.13
N LYS A 32 -27.45 7.57 -0.53
CA LYS A 32 -27.66 8.24 -1.84
C LYS A 32 -27.14 7.44 -3.04
N LYS A 33 -26.35 6.39 -2.83
CA LYS A 33 -25.76 5.55 -3.89
C LYS A 33 -26.65 4.37 -4.29
N GLY A 34 -27.85 4.28 -3.71
CA GLY A 34 -28.81 3.24 -3.98
C GLY A 34 -28.65 2.02 -3.07
N GLU A 35 -29.76 1.28 -2.92
CA GLU A 35 -29.87 0.20 -1.94
C GLU A 35 -28.87 -0.94 -2.19
N LYS A 36 -28.56 -1.23 -3.46
CA LYS A 36 -27.56 -2.25 -3.82
C LYS A 36 -26.20 -1.97 -3.18
N ILE A 37 -25.72 -0.72 -3.21
CA ILE A 37 -24.42 -0.34 -2.63
C ILE A 37 -24.47 -0.43 -1.10
N VAL A 38 -25.58 -0.01 -0.49
CA VAL A 38 -25.79 -0.11 0.97
C VAL A 38 -25.75 -1.58 1.41
N ASN A 39 -26.51 -2.45 0.73
CA ASN A 39 -26.58 -3.87 1.05
C ASN A 39 -25.24 -4.60 0.84
N MET A 40 -24.47 -4.23 -0.20
CA MET A 40 -23.11 -4.75 -0.37
C MET A 40 -22.19 -4.39 0.81
N ASN A 41 -22.31 -3.16 1.35
CA ASN A 41 -21.52 -2.75 2.51
C ASN A 41 -21.99 -3.44 3.80
N TYR A 42 -23.28 -3.69 3.97
CA TYR A 42 -23.79 -4.51 5.08
C TYR A 42 -23.21 -5.92 5.07
N GLN A 43 -23.21 -6.57 3.91
CA GLN A 43 -22.59 -7.88 3.74
C GLN A 43 -21.08 -7.84 4.07
N ALA A 44 -20.39 -6.76 3.71
CA ALA A 44 -18.98 -6.56 4.04
C ALA A 44 -18.73 -6.34 5.54
N VAL A 45 -19.72 -5.83 6.30
CA VAL A 45 -19.66 -5.75 7.77
C VAL A 45 -19.83 -7.15 8.37
N ASP A 46 -20.86 -7.87 7.95
CA ASP A 46 -21.17 -9.20 8.46
C ASP A 46 -20.00 -10.18 8.16
N ALA A 47 -19.45 -10.14 6.95
CA ALA A 47 -18.30 -10.93 6.56
C ALA A 47 -17.04 -10.57 7.38
N GLY A 48 -16.81 -9.28 7.65
CA GLY A 48 -15.64 -8.81 8.40
C GLY A 48 -15.61 -9.26 9.85
N ILE A 49 -16.77 -9.56 10.44
CA ILE A 49 -16.89 -10.04 11.83
C ILE A 49 -16.82 -11.57 11.87
N ASN A 50 -17.45 -12.24 10.91
CA ASN A 50 -17.62 -13.70 10.94
C ASN A 50 -16.46 -14.48 10.31
N SER A 51 -15.61 -13.84 9.49
CA SER A 51 -14.54 -14.52 8.74
C SER A 51 -13.16 -14.41 9.40
N LEU A 52 -13.10 -14.00 10.67
CA LEU A 52 -11.84 -13.86 11.40
C LEU A 52 -11.31 -15.22 11.81
N VAL A 53 -10.05 -15.49 11.45
CA VAL A 53 -9.35 -16.72 11.83
C VAL A 53 -8.17 -16.34 12.71
N LYS A 54 -8.14 -16.88 13.93
CA LYS A 54 -6.99 -16.74 14.84
C LYS A 54 -5.86 -17.63 14.35
N VAL A 55 -4.73 -17.02 13.99
CA VAL A 55 -3.49 -17.73 13.70
C VAL A 55 -2.76 -18.01 15.02
N ASN A 56 -2.60 -19.29 15.37
CA ASN A 56 -1.82 -19.70 16.54
C ASN A 56 -0.34 -19.74 16.15
N VAL A 57 0.42 -18.74 16.59
CA VAL A 57 1.85 -18.62 16.26
C VAL A 57 2.66 -19.68 17.02
N PRO A 58 3.44 -20.55 16.32
CA PRO A 58 4.25 -21.57 16.99
C PRO A 58 5.47 -20.94 17.67
N ALA A 59 5.88 -21.49 18.82
CA ALA A 59 7.02 -20.99 19.58
C ALA A 59 8.34 -21.01 18.80
N SER A 60 8.47 -21.91 17.81
CA SER A 60 9.65 -21.99 16.95
C SER A 60 9.93 -20.72 16.14
N TRP A 61 8.92 -19.89 15.87
CA TRP A 61 9.11 -18.61 15.17
C TRP A 61 10.00 -17.63 15.95
N ALA A 62 10.11 -17.79 17.28
CA ALA A 62 11.04 -16.98 18.08
C ALA A 62 12.51 -17.21 17.72
N ASN A 63 12.83 -18.35 17.07
CA ASN A 63 14.17 -18.73 16.63
C ASN A 63 14.28 -18.80 15.10
N ALA A 64 13.38 -18.12 14.37
CA ALA A 64 13.48 -18.03 12.93
C ALA A 64 14.80 -17.33 12.54
N THR A 65 15.52 -17.89 11.59
CA THR A 65 16.72 -17.28 11.00
C THR A 65 16.31 -16.37 9.86
N GLU A 66 17.05 -15.27 9.68
CA GLU A 66 16.88 -14.41 8.52
C GLU A 66 17.30 -15.16 7.25
N ASP A 67 16.55 -14.94 6.17
CA ASP A 67 16.99 -15.35 4.83
C ASP A 67 18.22 -14.51 4.43
N GLU A 68 19.03 -15.06 3.52
CA GLU A 68 20.13 -14.30 2.95
C GLU A 68 19.62 -13.00 2.32
N ALA A 69 20.27 -11.88 2.66
CA ALA A 69 19.94 -10.59 2.07
C ALA A 69 20.06 -10.68 0.55
N ALA A 70 19.05 -10.17 -0.16
CA ALA A 70 19.07 -10.12 -1.61
C ALA A 70 20.32 -9.39 -2.10
N THR A 71 20.87 -9.84 -3.24
CA THR A 71 22.00 -9.19 -3.89
C THR A 71 21.75 -7.71 -4.05
N THR A 72 22.61 -6.88 -3.46
CA THR A 72 22.54 -5.43 -3.60
C THR A 72 23.03 -5.05 -4.99
N CYS A 73 22.20 -4.36 -5.76
CA CYS A 73 22.70 -3.61 -6.92
C CYS A 73 23.46 -2.38 -6.45
N GLU A 74 24.50 -1.99 -7.20
CA GLU A 74 25.15 -0.69 -7.01
C GLU A 74 24.14 0.42 -7.31
N GLU A 75 23.85 1.26 -6.30
CA GLU A 75 22.95 2.40 -6.38
C GLU A 75 23.71 3.69 -6.05
N PRO A 76 23.33 4.84 -6.65
CA PRO A 76 23.90 6.13 -6.25
C PRO A 76 23.70 6.41 -4.75
N ALA A 77 24.66 7.07 -4.12
CA ALA A 77 24.64 7.36 -2.67
C ALA A 77 23.33 8.02 -2.22
N PHE A 78 22.82 9.00 -2.98
CA PHE A 78 21.52 9.64 -2.67
C PHE A 78 20.36 8.63 -2.60
N ILE A 79 20.35 7.63 -3.50
CA ILE A 79 19.31 6.61 -3.51
C ILE A 79 19.44 5.74 -2.26
N LYS A 80 20.64 5.20 -2.02
CA LYS A 80 20.91 4.27 -0.93
C LYS A 80 20.75 4.89 0.46
N ASP A 81 21.27 6.10 0.64
CA ASP A 81 21.45 6.71 1.96
C ASP A 81 20.31 7.67 2.34
N ILE A 82 19.53 8.16 1.35
CA ILE A 82 18.40 9.08 1.59
C ILE A 82 17.09 8.47 1.11
N LEU A 83 16.96 8.15 -0.19
CA LEU A 83 15.69 7.68 -0.75
C LEU A 83 15.21 6.36 -0.11
N ARG A 84 16.08 5.35 0.00
CA ARG A 84 15.72 4.03 0.55
C ARG A 84 15.27 4.12 2.02
N PRO A 85 15.99 4.80 2.94
CA PRO A 85 15.52 5.01 4.31
C PRO A 85 14.20 5.80 4.39
N MET A 86 14.05 6.88 3.60
CA MET A 86 12.83 7.67 3.60
C MET A 86 11.62 6.87 3.12
N SER A 87 11.74 6.15 1.99
CA SER A 87 10.69 5.25 1.49
C SER A 87 10.41 4.08 2.44
N GLY A 88 11.41 3.64 3.20
CA GLY A 88 11.28 2.64 4.27
C GLY A 88 10.69 3.18 5.57
N GLN A 89 10.14 4.41 5.58
CA GLN A 89 9.55 5.06 6.74
C GLN A 89 10.54 5.34 7.89
N LYS A 90 11.84 5.40 7.59
CA LYS A 90 12.93 5.70 8.53
C LYS A 90 13.55 7.08 8.31
N GLY A 91 12.82 7.98 7.65
CA GLY A 91 13.31 9.32 7.35
C GLY A 91 13.67 10.15 8.60
N ASN A 92 13.00 9.92 9.72
CA ASN A 92 13.29 10.60 10.99
C ASN A 92 14.61 10.14 11.63
N ASP A 93 15.14 8.98 11.24
CA ASP A 93 16.40 8.46 11.78
C ASP A 93 17.62 9.06 11.06
N LEU A 94 17.40 9.78 9.94
CA LEU A 94 18.47 10.39 9.17
C LEU A 94 19.01 11.62 9.92
N PRO A 95 20.30 11.64 10.32
CA PRO A 95 20.89 12.81 10.95
C PRO A 95 21.00 13.97 9.95
N VAL A 96 21.08 15.20 10.48
CA VAL A 96 21.28 16.41 9.66
C VAL A 96 22.52 16.29 8.76
N SER A 97 23.56 15.58 9.22
CA SER A 97 24.79 15.33 8.45
C SER A 97 24.58 14.53 7.16
N THR A 98 23.46 13.79 7.03
CA THR A 98 23.11 13.07 5.79
C THR A 98 22.86 14.04 4.63
N PHE A 99 22.50 15.29 4.95
CA PHE A 99 22.14 16.32 3.98
C PHE A 99 23.27 17.31 3.68
N LEU A 100 24.52 16.98 4.07
CA LEU A 100 25.69 17.76 3.65
C LEU A 100 25.83 17.72 2.11
N GLY A 101 26.00 18.87 1.49
CA GLY A 101 25.91 19.07 0.04
C GLY A 101 24.50 19.33 -0.50
N TYR A 102 23.48 19.31 0.35
CA TYR A 102 22.07 19.61 0.05
C TYR A 102 21.49 20.65 1.03
N GLU A 103 22.34 21.54 1.56
CA GLU A 103 21.99 22.50 2.61
C GLU A 103 20.91 23.49 2.17
N ASP A 104 20.80 23.75 0.86
CA ASP A 104 19.81 24.63 0.25
C ASP A 104 18.48 23.91 -0.09
N GLY A 105 18.40 22.59 0.17
CA GLY A 105 17.25 21.76 -0.16
C GLY A 105 17.18 21.31 -1.63
N THR A 106 18.21 21.55 -2.43
CA THR A 106 18.29 21.04 -3.82
C THR A 106 18.46 19.52 -3.79
N PHE A 107 17.74 18.77 -4.64
CA PHE A 107 17.90 17.31 -4.78
C PHE A 107 18.20 16.91 -6.22
N PRO A 108 18.87 15.76 -6.43
CA PRO A 108 19.16 15.27 -7.78
C PRO A 108 17.89 14.86 -8.53
N CYS A 109 17.88 15.10 -9.84
CA CYS A 109 16.82 14.64 -10.73
C CYS A 109 16.88 13.12 -10.96
N GLY A 110 15.77 12.52 -11.42
CA GLY A 110 15.74 11.12 -11.89
C GLY A 110 15.62 10.05 -10.80
N THR A 111 15.43 10.45 -9.54
CA THR A 111 15.30 9.54 -8.39
C THR A 111 14.07 8.63 -8.49
N ALA A 112 12.98 9.09 -9.12
CA ALA A 112 11.75 8.32 -9.35
C ALA A 112 11.99 6.99 -10.09
N ALA A 113 13.03 6.89 -10.92
CA ALA A 113 13.37 5.67 -11.65
C ALA A 113 13.71 4.49 -10.74
N TYR A 114 14.13 4.76 -9.48
CA TYR A 114 14.53 3.78 -8.47
C TYR A 114 13.40 3.33 -7.55
N GLU A 115 12.23 3.98 -7.58
CA GLU A 115 11.12 3.67 -6.67
C GLU A 115 10.48 2.32 -6.99
N LYS A 116 10.32 2.00 -8.29
CA LYS A 116 9.77 0.73 -8.79
C LYS A 116 8.54 0.21 -8.01
N ARG A 117 7.59 1.11 -7.73
CA ARG A 117 6.45 0.87 -6.81
C ARG A 117 5.55 -0.32 -7.15
N GLY A 118 5.47 -0.72 -8.43
CA GLY A 118 4.74 -1.94 -8.84
C GLY A 118 3.25 -1.98 -8.47
N ILE A 119 2.55 -0.83 -8.46
CA ILE A 119 1.17 -0.72 -7.93
C ILE A 119 0.05 -0.98 -8.95
N ALA A 120 0.39 -1.19 -10.22
CA ALA A 120 -0.61 -1.38 -11.27
C ALA A 120 -1.28 -2.75 -11.13
N VAL A 121 -2.61 -2.79 -11.17
CA VAL A 121 -3.37 -4.06 -11.17
C VAL A 121 -3.20 -4.79 -12.50
N ASN A 122 -3.21 -4.04 -13.61
CA ASN A 122 -3.01 -4.54 -14.96
C ASN A 122 -1.89 -3.72 -15.62
N VAL A 123 -1.06 -4.38 -16.43
CA VAL A 123 -0.04 -3.76 -17.27
C VAL A 123 -0.31 -4.09 -18.74
N PRO A 124 -0.07 -3.17 -19.68
CA PRO A 124 -0.29 -3.45 -21.10
C PRO A 124 0.69 -4.52 -21.59
N GLU A 125 0.18 -5.48 -22.35
CA GLU A 125 1.00 -6.47 -23.06
C GLU A 125 1.16 -6.05 -24.52
N TRP A 126 2.41 -6.02 -25.00
CA TRP A 126 2.71 -5.64 -26.37
C TRP A 126 2.51 -6.82 -27.33
N ILE A 127 1.62 -6.66 -28.31
CA ILE A 127 1.38 -7.64 -29.37
C ILE A 127 2.10 -7.17 -30.64
N THR A 128 3.22 -7.81 -30.96
CA THR A 128 4.15 -7.30 -31.98
C THR A 128 3.56 -7.30 -33.38
N GLU A 129 2.73 -8.30 -33.69
CA GLU A 129 2.12 -8.52 -35.01
C GLU A 129 1.12 -7.42 -35.38
N ASN A 130 0.57 -6.74 -34.37
CA ASN A 130 -0.42 -5.67 -34.54
C ASN A 130 0.21 -4.27 -34.46
N CYS A 131 1.50 -4.16 -34.13
CA CYS A 131 2.17 -2.88 -33.89
C CYS A 131 2.53 -2.17 -35.20
N ILE A 132 1.94 -1.00 -35.44
CA ILE A 132 2.25 -0.15 -36.61
C ILE A 132 3.35 0.89 -36.35
N GLN A 133 4.09 0.77 -35.24
CA GLN A 133 5.21 1.66 -34.88
C GLN A 133 4.84 3.16 -34.78
N CYS A 134 3.62 3.47 -34.37
CA CYS A 134 3.14 4.87 -34.34
C CYS A 134 3.52 5.66 -33.08
N ASN A 135 4.12 5.02 -32.07
CA ASN A 135 4.53 5.61 -30.78
C ASN A 135 3.43 6.32 -29.97
N ARG A 136 2.15 6.16 -30.32
CA ARG A 136 1.03 6.78 -29.60
C ARG A 136 0.88 6.26 -28.18
N CYS A 137 1.18 4.97 -27.96
CA CYS A 137 1.19 4.35 -26.64
C CYS A 137 2.18 5.04 -25.68
N SER A 138 3.38 5.37 -26.17
CA SER A 138 4.38 6.11 -25.40
C SER A 138 3.95 7.56 -25.18
N PHE A 139 3.45 8.23 -26.21
CA PHE A 139 3.05 9.64 -26.13
C PHE A 139 1.92 9.92 -25.13
N ILE A 140 0.93 9.02 -25.03
CA ILE A 140 -0.23 9.21 -24.13
C ILE A 140 0.05 8.77 -22.68
N CYS A 141 1.16 8.07 -22.44
CA CYS A 141 1.46 7.53 -21.13
C CYS A 141 1.70 8.66 -20.11
N PRO A 142 0.87 8.79 -19.05
CA PRO A 142 1.00 9.88 -18.10
C PRO A 142 2.19 9.71 -17.12
N HIS A 143 2.90 8.58 -17.20
CA HIS A 143 4.01 8.25 -16.29
C HIS A 143 5.31 7.86 -17.00
N ALA A 144 5.34 7.88 -18.34
CA ALA A 144 6.47 7.40 -19.14
C ALA A 144 6.94 5.96 -18.80
N CYS A 145 5.97 5.07 -18.51
CA CYS A 145 6.23 3.64 -18.28
C CYS A 145 6.38 2.84 -19.58
#